data_AF-A0A5A9GEM0-F1
#
_entry.id   AF-A0A5A9GEM0-F1
#
_cell.length_a   1.000
_cell.length_b   1.000
_cell.length_c   1.000
_cell.angle_alpha   90.00
_cell.angle_beta   90.00
_cell.angle_gamma   90.00
#
_symmetry.space_group_name_H-M   'P 1'
#
loop_
_entity.id
_entity.type
_entity.pdbx_description
1 polymer ?
#
loop_
_entity_poly.entity_id
_entity_poly.type
_entity_poly.pdbx_seq_one_letter_code
_entity_poly.pdbx_strand_id
1 'polypeptide(L)'
;MTADPPPFERHHRTAQALVSTFQEALEPQFTAKGVLSREEFARAMGLMMAHWPSVLPLFASICQSCTAGSCGGCGNGCETGGEEPPQIEAGGRRRDFVTRLMVSALRTRLPDSMDPITGASFPQVIVPGLQSTLTALFYEKEWEAMNASVIALFNRLGTDRDAEVWHRLAHEETLAVLADTPFIRVMLRFRQFHQQRQTFIRRMTDQLRDRHFVFAEEHFQALFDALFGRLRDGLRTELGRARTDIQYGEGTAEALLRIFNEFDKHRQEQSMPVRVLGGRQMPRPMLAQRSMLGATPAAKRR
;
A
#
# COMPACT_ATOMS: atom_id res chain seq x y z
N MET A 1 -29.60 1.54 43.97
CA MET A 1 -28.39 2.07 43.30
C MET A 1 -28.34 1.46 41.92
N THR A 2 -28.74 2.21 40.90
CA THR A 2 -28.79 1.76 39.50
C THR A 2 -27.37 1.73 38.96
N ALA A 3 -26.86 0.53 38.69
CA ALA A 3 -25.57 0.35 38.05
C ALA A 3 -25.57 1.10 36.71
N ASP A 4 -24.58 1.96 36.53
CA ASP A 4 -24.44 2.70 35.29
C ASP A 4 -24.22 1.72 34.14
N PRO A 5 -25.01 1.80 33.05
CA PRO A 5 -24.85 0.87 31.94
C PRO A 5 -23.45 1.03 31.34
N PRO A 6 -22.82 -0.07 30.92
CA PRO A 6 -21.45 -0.05 30.42
C PRO A 6 -21.31 0.96 29.26
N PRO A 7 -20.14 1.60 29.11
CA PRO A 7 -19.93 2.71 28.15
C PRO A 7 -20.34 2.35 26.71
N PHE A 8 -20.20 1.08 26.34
CA PHE A 8 -20.65 0.52 25.07
C PHE A 8 -22.18 0.68 24.85
N GLU A 9 -23.00 0.42 25.85
CA GLU A 9 -24.47 0.56 25.75
C GLU A 9 -24.92 2.03 25.63
N ARG A 10 -24.17 2.97 26.25
CA ARG A 10 -24.46 4.41 26.13
C ARG A 10 -24.17 4.92 24.72
N HIS A 11 -22.99 4.62 24.18
CA HIS A 11 -22.62 5.03 22.81
C HIS A 11 -23.52 4.37 21.76
N HIS A 12 -23.98 3.16 22.02
CA HIS A 12 -24.93 2.45 21.18
C HIS A 12 -26.31 3.13 21.13
N ARG A 13 -26.86 3.54 22.27
CA ARG A 13 -28.13 4.30 22.30
C ARG A 13 -28.00 5.66 21.61
N THR A 14 -26.86 6.32 21.75
CA THR A 14 -26.59 7.58 21.04
C THR A 14 -26.46 7.38 19.54
N ALA A 15 -25.81 6.32 19.08
CA ALA A 15 -25.71 6.00 17.65
C ALA A 15 -27.07 5.66 17.04
N GLN A 16 -27.89 4.87 17.74
CA GLN A 16 -29.26 4.58 17.32
C GLN A 16 -30.12 5.85 17.24
N ALA A 17 -30.01 6.73 18.26
CA ALA A 17 -30.72 8.01 18.27
C ALA A 17 -30.25 8.95 17.15
N LEU A 18 -28.95 8.97 16.84
CA LEU A 18 -28.39 9.75 15.73
C LEU A 18 -28.93 9.27 14.39
N VAL A 19 -28.91 7.95 14.16
CA VAL A 19 -29.41 7.35 12.91
C VAL A 19 -30.91 7.62 12.74
N SER A 20 -31.72 7.55 13.80
CA SER A 20 -33.13 7.93 13.73
C SER A 20 -33.32 9.43 13.48
N THR A 21 -32.52 10.31 14.09
CA THR A 21 -32.60 11.75 13.80
C THR A 21 -32.13 12.10 12.38
N PHE A 22 -31.15 11.38 11.83
CA PHE A 22 -30.74 11.53 10.43
C PHE A 22 -31.85 11.08 9.48
N GLN A 23 -32.56 10.01 9.81
CA GLN A 23 -33.74 9.57 9.06
C GLN A 23 -34.79 10.69 9.02
N GLU A 24 -35.18 11.23 10.17
CA GLU A 24 -36.18 12.30 10.26
C GLU A 24 -35.74 13.60 9.54
N ALA A 25 -34.44 13.93 9.58
CA ALA A 25 -33.91 15.14 8.96
C ALA A 25 -33.76 15.03 7.42
N LEU A 26 -33.48 13.84 6.90
CA LEU A 26 -33.20 13.61 5.47
C LEU A 26 -34.43 13.15 4.68
N GLU A 27 -35.41 12.53 5.33
CA GLU A 27 -36.69 12.11 4.73
C GLU A 27 -37.37 13.22 3.88
N PRO A 28 -37.53 14.47 4.36
CA PRO A 28 -38.14 15.53 3.55
C PRO A 28 -37.27 15.95 2.33
N GLN A 29 -35.94 15.82 2.41
CA GLN A 29 -35.06 16.20 1.30
C GLN A 29 -35.04 15.17 0.17
N PHE A 30 -35.10 13.88 0.51
CA PHE A 30 -35.14 12.81 -0.50
C PHE A 30 -36.50 12.75 -1.20
N THR A 31 -37.59 12.96 -0.44
CA THR A 31 -38.95 13.01 -0.99
C THR A 31 -39.12 14.22 -1.93
N ALA A 32 -38.54 15.38 -1.59
CA ALA A 32 -38.59 16.58 -2.43
C ALA A 32 -37.78 16.46 -3.74
N LYS A 33 -36.71 15.66 -3.76
CA LYS A 33 -35.86 15.46 -4.94
C LYS A 33 -36.29 14.30 -5.84
N GLY A 34 -37.30 13.52 -5.43
CA GLY A 34 -37.86 12.42 -6.22
C GLY A 34 -36.90 11.26 -6.51
N VAL A 35 -35.76 11.18 -5.81
CA VAL A 35 -34.71 10.16 -6.05
C VAL A 35 -35.07 8.83 -5.37
N LEU A 36 -35.86 8.88 -4.30
CA LEU A 36 -36.30 7.72 -3.51
C LEU A 36 -37.71 7.99 -2.98
N SER A 37 -38.60 7.00 -3.06
CA SER A 37 -39.91 7.13 -2.44
C SER A 37 -39.80 7.00 -0.92
N ARG A 38 -40.74 7.63 -0.20
CA ARG A 38 -40.82 7.57 1.27
C ARG A 38 -40.86 6.14 1.78
N GLU A 39 -41.59 5.28 1.09
CA GLU A 39 -41.73 3.86 1.45
C GLU A 39 -40.44 3.07 1.23
N GLU A 40 -39.68 3.34 0.18
CA GLU A 40 -38.40 2.68 -0.08
C GLU A 40 -37.33 3.08 0.94
N PHE A 41 -37.27 4.37 1.30
CA PHE A 41 -36.35 4.86 2.31
C PHE A 41 -36.69 4.29 3.70
N ALA A 42 -37.96 4.30 4.08
CA ALA A 42 -38.42 3.70 5.34
C ALA A 42 -38.16 2.18 5.37
N ARG A 43 -38.31 1.48 4.25
CA ARG A 43 -38.05 0.04 4.14
C ARG A 43 -36.55 -0.27 4.24
N ALA A 44 -35.69 0.51 3.59
CA ALA A 44 -34.23 0.35 3.68
C ALA A 44 -33.72 0.60 5.10
N MET A 45 -34.21 1.66 5.75
CA MET A 45 -33.90 1.97 7.14
C MET A 45 -34.45 0.92 8.10
N GLY A 46 -35.66 0.42 7.86
CA GLY A 46 -36.26 -0.69 8.61
C GLY A 46 -35.44 -1.97 8.52
N LEU A 47 -34.90 -2.30 7.35
CA LEU A 47 -34.01 -3.45 7.15
C LEU A 47 -32.66 -3.25 7.87
N MET A 48 -32.08 -2.05 7.78
CA MET A 48 -30.85 -1.72 8.51
C MET A 48 -31.05 -1.82 10.03
N MET A 49 -32.18 -1.35 10.54
CA MET A 49 -32.54 -1.43 11.95
C MET A 49 -32.89 -2.86 12.40
N ALA A 50 -33.47 -3.68 11.53
CA ALA A 50 -33.73 -5.10 11.80
C ALA A 50 -32.43 -5.92 11.87
N HIS A 51 -31.43 -5.57 11.06
CA HIS A 51 -30.10 -6.17 11.07
C HIS A 51 -29.10 -5.44 11.99
N TRP A 52 -29.58 -4.48 12.79
CA TRP A 52 -28.75 -3.72 13.71
C TRP A 52 -27.93 -4.58 14.69
N PRO A 53 -28.46 -5.69 15.26
CA PRO A 53 -27.67 -6.63 16.09
C PRO A 53 -26.48 -7.28 15.37
N SER A 54 -26.57 -7.45 14.05
CA SER A 54 -25.49 -8.01 13.22
C SER A 54 -24.50 -6.96 12.72
N VAL A 55 -24.89 -5.69 12.65
CA VAL A 55 -24.01 -4.56 12.29
C VAL A 55 -23.26 -4.02 13.51
N LEU A 56 -23.74 -4.34 14.71
CA LEU A 56 -23.22 -3.96 16.01
C LEU A 56 -21.70 -4.24 16.22
N PRO A 57 -21.16 -5.42 15.86
CA PRO A 57 -19.71 -5.69 15.94
C PRO A 57 -18.90 -4.82 14.97
N LEU A 58 -19.45 -4.52 13.80
CA LEU A 58 -18.82 -3.65 12.79
C LEU A 58 -18.81 -2.20 13.26
N PHE A 59 -19.89 -1.73 13.89
CA PHE A 59 -19.94 -0.38 14.48
C PHE A 59 -18.98 -0.25 15.68
N ALA A 60 -18.92 -1.27 16.55
CA ALA A 60 -18.00 -1.33 17.68
C ALA A 60 -16.52 -1.23 17.25
N SER A 61 -16.16 -1.92 16.16
CA SER A 61 -14.80 -1.91 15.62
C SER A 61 -14.37 -0.60 14.94
N ILE A 62 -15.33 0.26 14.57
CA ILE A 62 -15.07 1.54 13.87
C ILE A 62 -15.28 2.73 14.82
N CYS A 63 -16.06 2.57 15.90
CA CYS A 63 -16.33 3.64 16.86
C CYS A 63 -15.07 3.98 17.69
N GLN A 64 -14.47 5.14 17.40
CA GLN A 64 -13.26 5.64 18.06
C GLN A 64 -13.36 5.74 19.59
N SER A 65 -14.56 6.01 20.12
CA SER A 65 -14.79 6.06 21.57
C SER A 65 -14.85 4.67 22.22
N CYS A 66 -15.38 3.67 21.49
CA CYS A 66 -15.40 2.28 21.95
C CYS A 66 -14.01 1.64 21.89
N THR A 67 -13.19 2.00 20.89
CA THR A 67 -11.80 1.55 20.79
C THR A 67 -10.88 2.27 21.79
N ALA A 68 -11.18 3.54 22.13
CA ALA A 68 -10.45 4.26 23.18
C ALA A 68 -10.80 3.78 24.60
N GLY A 69 -12.07 3.38 24.85
CA GLY A 69 -12.53 2.91 26.16
C GLY A 69 -11.99 1.52 26.57
N SER A 70 -11.54 0.70 25.61
CA SER A 70 -10.90 -0.59 25.91
C SER A 70 -9.47 -0.46 26.46
N CYS A 71 -8.87 0.73 26.39
CA CYS A 71 -7.50 0.99 26.87
C CYS A 71 -7.46 1.83 28.16
N GLY A 72 -8.57 1.95 28.89
CA GLY A 72 -8.71 2.88 30.02
C GLY A 72 -9.26 2.24 31.30
N GLY A 73 -8.51 1.33 31.92
CA GLY A 73 -8.79 0.73 33.22
C GLY A 73 -8.83 -0.80 33.11
N CYS A 74 -7.93 -1.56 33.73
CA CYS A 74 -7.63 -1.56 35.15
C CYS A 74 -6.14 -1.84 35.40
N GLY A 75 -5.46 -0.94 36.12
CA GLY A 75 -4.27 -1.31 36.88
C GLY A 75 -4.71 -2.00 38.16
N ASN A 76 -4.51 -3.31 38.24
CA ASN A 76 -3.96 -4.05 39.37
C ASN A 76 -4.08 -5.55 39.12
N GLY A 77 -3.01 -6.27 39.48
CA GLY A 77 -2.63 -7.54 38.89
C GLY A 77 -3.62 -8.68 39.06
N CYS A 78 -3.61 -9.57 38.08
CA CYS A 78 -3.81 -11.01 38.20
C CYS A 78 -3.18 -11.64 36.95
N GLU A 79 -2.18 -12.49 37.16
CA GLU A 79 -1.63 -13.41 36.17
C GLU A 79 -2.76 -14.33 35.66
N THR A 80 -2.94 -14.41 34.34
CA THR A 80 -3.44 -15.62 33.65
C THR A 80 -3.19 -15.47 32.15
N GLY A 81 -2.58 -16.48 31.56
CA GLY A 81 -2.09 -16.48 30.19
C GLY A 81 -3.20 -16.37 29.15
N GLY A 82 -3.01 -15.39 28.27
CA GLY A 82 -3.66 -15.22 26.98
C GLY A 82 -2.89 -14.11 26.28
N GLU A 83 -1.93 -14.47 25.42
CA GLU A 83 -1.12 -13.50 24.68
C GLU A 83 -2.03 -12.66 23.78
N GLU A 84 -2.42 -11.47 24.24
CA GLU A 84 -2.82 -10.39 23.35
C GLU A 84 -1.62 -10.06 22.45
N PRO A 85 -1.81 -9.94 21.13
CA PRO A 85 -0.73 -9.56 20.23
C PRO A 85 -0.19 -8.19 20.67
N PRO A 86 1.14 -8.00 20.69
CA PRO A 86 1.73 -6.74 21.11
C PRO A 86 1.20 -5.62 20.21
N GLN A 87 0.50 -4.65 20.80
CA GLN A 87 0.10 -3.44 20.09
C GLN A 87 1.37 -2.66 19.74
N ILE A 88 1.60 -2.44 18.45
CA ILE A 88 2.80 -1.73 17.97
C ILE A 88 2.60 -0.25 18.27
N GLU A 89 3.15 0.24 19.39
CA GLU A 89 3.16 1.66 19.70
C GLU A 89 3.95 2.45 18.64
N ALA A 90 3.43 3.61 18.25
CA ALA A 90 3.99 4.53 17.24
C ALA A 90 5.27 5.29 17.71
N GLY A 91 6.07 4.66 18.58
CA GLY A 91 7.29 5.21 19.17
C GLY A 91 8.55 4.87 18.38
N GLY A 92 9.09 5.86 17.64
CA GLY A 92 10.51 5.97 17.25
C GLY A 92 11.09 4.97 16.22
N ARG A 93 11.65 5.49 15.12
CA ARG A 93 12.32 4.79 13.98
C ARG A 93 11.45 3.96 13.01
N ARG A 94 10.34 3.33 13.42
CA ARG A 94 9.52 2.45 12.53
C ARG A 94 8.19 3.07 12.08
N ARG A 95 8.18 4.34 11.62
CA ARG A 95 6.93 5.07 11.30
C ARG A 95 6.37 4.84 9.90
N ASP A 96 7.13 4.25 8.99
CA ASP A 96 6.71 4.07 7.59
C ASP A 96 6.26 2.62 7.33
N PHE A 97 5.03 2.34 7.74
CA PHE A 97 4.44 1.01 7.66
C PHE A 97 4.10 0.60 6.23
N VAL A 98 3.78 1.56 5.35
CA VAL A 98 3.60 1.31 3.91
C VAL A 98 4.91 0.79 3.32
N THR A 99 6.02 1.48 3.55
CA THR A 99 7.32 1.03 3.03
C THR A 99 7.73 -0.29 3.65
N ARG A 100 7.48 -0.52 4.96
CA ARG A 100 7.74 -1.82 5.60
C ARG A 100 6.95 -2.95 4.93
N LEU A 101 5.66 -2.75 4.65
CA LEU A 101 4.85 -3.73 3.95
C LEU A 101 5.41 -4.01 2.54
N MET A 102 5.79 -2.99 1.79
CA MET A 102 6.38 -3.16 0.47
C MET A 102 7.75 -3.87 0.52
N VAL A 103 8.62 -3.51 1.47
CA VAL A 103 9.92 -4.17 1.67
C VAL A 103 9.75 -5.61 2.12
N SER A 104 8.74 -5.92 2.94
CA SER A 104 8.42 -7.31 3.29
C SER A 104 8.09 -8.15 2.05
N ALA A 105 7.40 -7.58 1.06
CA ALA A 105 7.14 -8.25 -0.21
C ALA A 105 8.44 -8.50 -0.98
N LEU A 106 9.33 -7.50 -1.05
CA LEU A 106 10.63 -7.62 -1.72
C LEU A 106 11.45 -8.78 -1.17
N ARG A 107 11.57 -8.88 0.15
CA ARG A 107 12.39 -9.91 0.82
C ARG A 107 11.89 -11.33 0.57
N THR A 108 10.60 -11.51 0.25
CA THR A 108 10.06 -12.83 -0.10
C THR A 108 10.38 -13.25 -1.53
N ARG A 109 10.73 -12.31 -2.42
CA ARG A 109 10.88 -12.55 -3.87
C ARG A 109 12.28 -12.30 -4.41
N LEU A 110 13.08 -11.50 -3.74
CA LEU A 110 14.45 -11.19 -4.14
C LEU A 110 15.42 -11.76 -3.10
N PRO A 111 16.29 -12.71 -3.49
CA PRO A 111 17.35 -13.17 -2.59
C PRO A 111 18.33 -12.03 -2.32
N ASP A 112 18.91 -12.03 -1.11
CA ASP A 112 19.96 -11.08 -0.77
C ASP A 112 21.19 -11.34 -1.67
N SER A 113 21.58 -10.33 -2.45
CA SER A 113 22.72 -10.35 -3.36
C SER A 113 23.73 -9.30 -2.90
N MET A 114 24.98 -9.69 -2.65
CA MET A 114 26.04 -8.76 -2.27
C MET A 114 26.82 -8.33 -3.51
N ASP A 115 26.90 -7.01 -3.73
CA ASP A 115 27.81 -6.46 -4.72
C ASP A 115 29.27 -6.71 -4.26
N PRO A 116 30.08 -7.46 -5.02
CA PRO A 116 31.45 -7.79 -4.63
C PRO A 116 32.38 -6.57 -4.58
N ILE A 117 32.03 -5.46 -5.24
CA ILE A 117 32.87 -4.25 -5.31
C ILE A 117 32.54 -3.30 -4.15
N THR A 118 31.26 -3.08 -3.87
CA THR A 118 30.82 -2.11 -2.85
C THR A 118 30.51 -2.75 -1.50
N GLY A 119 30.37 -4.08 -1.44
CA GLY A 119 29.93 -4.81 -0.24
C GLY A 119 28.46 -4.59 0.12
N ALA A 120 27.71 -3.85 -0.69
CA ALA A 120 26.31 -3.53 -0.44
C ALA A 120 25.40 -4.74 -0.74
N SER A 121 24.48 -5.05 0.17
CA SER A 121 23.47 -6.10 -0.02
C SER A 121 22.21 -5.54 -0.68
N PHE A 122 21.86 -6.01 -1.86
CA PHE A 122 20.55 -5.80 -2.48
C PHE A 122 19.57 -6.86 -1.95
N PRO A 123 18.32 -6.50 -1.58
CA PRO A 123 17.70 -5.17 -1.71
C PRO A 123 17.91 -4.24 -0.50
N GLN A 124 18.67 -4.60 0.52
CA GLN A 124 18.81 -3.76 1.74
C GLN A 124 19.38 -2.36 1.45
N VAL A 125 20.33 -2.26 0.52
CA VAL A 125 20.97 -0.99 0.12
C VAL A 125 19.96 0.02 -0.41
N ILE A 126 18.90 -0.45 -1.09
CA ILE A 126 17.93 0.41 -1.77
C ILE A 126 16.78 0.87 -0.87
N VAL A 127 16.60 0.29 0.32
CA VAL A 127 15.42 0.54 1.19
C VAL A 127 15.20 2.03 1.50
N PRO A 128 16.21 2.82 1.89
CA PRO A 128 15.99 4.24 2.20
C PRO A 128 15.69 5.08 0.96
N GLY A 129 16.33 4.75 -0.17
CA GLY A 129 16.01 5.36 -1.46
C GLY A 129 14.57 5.05 -1.89
N LEU A 130 14.14 3.81 -1.66
CA LEU A 130 12.78 3.35 -1.94
C LEU A 130 11.77 4.10 -1.06
N GLN A 131 12.03 4.21 0.24
CA GLN A 131 11.17 4.94 1.18
C GLN A 131 10.95 6.40 0.72
N SER A 132 12.05 7.11 0.44
CA SER A 132 12.01 8.50 -0.02
C SER A 132 11.28 8.63 -1.35
N THR A 133 11.59 7.75 -2.31
CA THR A 133 11.01 7.81 -3.65
C THR A 133 9.52 7.50 -3.64
N LEU A 134 9.08 6.50 -2.86
CA LEU A 134 7.67 6.14 -2.71
C LEU A 134 6.88 7.25 -2.03
N THR A 135 7.39 7.80 -0.92
CA THR A 135 6.74 8.90 -0.20
C THR A 135 6.52 10.10 -1.14
N ALA A 136 7.51 10.40 -1.97
CA ALA A 136 7.46 11.51 -2.93
C ALA A 136 6.54 11.29 -4.15
N LEU A 137 5.84 10.15 -4.24
CA LEU A 137 4.78 9.93 -5.24
C LEU A 137 3.42 10.44 -4.76
N PHE A 138 3.28 10.76 -3.48
CA PHE A 138 2.03 11.10 -2.83
C PHE A 138 2.11 12.45 -2.12
N TYR A 139 0.96 13.07 -1.92
CA TYR A 139 0.87 14.18 -0.97
C TYR A 139 1.01 13.66 0.45
N GLU A 140 1.54 14.48 1.35
CA GLU A 140 1.80 14.12 2.75
C GLU A 140 0.58 13.49 3.43
N LYS A 141 -0.59 14.12 3.31
CA LYS A 141 -1.83 13.61 3.90
C LYS A 141 -2.29 12.27 3.32
N GLU A 142 -2.04 12.04 2.04
CA GLU A 142 -2.36 10.77 1.40
C GLU A 142 -1.44 9.66 1.88
N TRP A 143 -0.15 9.96 2.04
CA TRP A 143 0.84 9.04 2.59
C TRP A 143 0.57 8.71 4.08
N GLU A 144 0.21 9.71 4.88
CA GLU A 144 -0.19 9.53 6.28
C GLU A 144 -1.41 8.62 6.39
N ALA A 145 -2.45 8.85 5.57
CA ALA A 145 -3.65 8.02 5.56
C ALA A 145 -3.35 6.56 5.17
N MET A 146 -2.50 6.35 4.16
CA MET A 146 -2.08 4.99 3.80
C MET A 146 -1.27 4.32 4.92
N ASN A 147 -0.38 5.06 5.58
CA ASN A 147 0.37 4.54 6.73
C ASN A 147 -0.54 4.15 7.89
N ALA A 148 -1.54 4.98 8.22
CA ALA A 148 -2.52 4.64 9.26
C ALA A 148 -3.27 3.33 8.94
N SER A 149 -3.71 3.14 7.70
CA SER A 149 -4.37 1.90 7.26
C SER A 149 -3.45 0.69 7.36
N VAL A 150 -2.17 0.82 6.99
CA VAL A 150 -1.22 -0.29 7.07
C VAL A 150 -0.84 -0.59 8.53
N ILE A 151 -0.74 0.42 9.41
CA ILE A 151 -0.56 0.20 10.85
C ILE A 151 -1.68 -0.68 11.41
N ALA A 152 -2.94 -0.38 11.07
CA ALA A 152 -4.08 -1.18 11.51
C ALA A 152 -3.98 -2.64 11.03
N LEU A 153 -3.44 -2.86 9.83
CA LEU A 153 -3.17 -4.20 9.30
C LEU A 153 -2.11 -4.94 10.12
N PHE A 154 -0.98 -4.30 10.43
CA PHE A 154 0.07 -4.93 11.27
C PHE A 154 -0.45 -5.26 12.67
N ASN A 155 -1.21 -4.35 13.29
CA ASN A 155 -1.82 -4.59 14.60
C ASN A 155 -2.77 -5.79 14.57
N ARG A 156 -3.57 -5.93 13.50
CA ARG A 156 -4.49 -7.06 13.36
C ARG A 156 -3.80 -8.39 13.06
N LEU A 157 -2.70 -8.37 12.32
CA LEU A 157 -1.88 -9.56 12.11
C LEU A 157 -1.11 -9.98 13.37
N GLY A 158 -0.91 -9.08 14.33
CA GLY A 158 -0.20 -9.34 15.57
C GLY A 158 1.26 -9.74 15.37
N THR A 159 1.95 -9.14 14.39
CA THR A 159 3.38 -9.39 14.15
C THR A 159 4.14 -8.13 13.78
N ASP A 160 5.31 -7.97 14.37
CA ASP A 160 6.28 -6.93 14.04
C ASP A 160 7.31 -7.40 13.01
N ARG A 161 7.29 -8.69 12.68
CA ARG A 161 8.28 -9.35 11.85
C ARG A 161 7.82 -9.32 10.41
N ASP A 162 8.49 -8.51 9.61
CA ASP A 162 8.23 -8.35 8.18
C ASP A 162 8.19 -9.71 7.42
N ALA A 163 9.00 -10.69 7.84
CA ALA A 163 9.05 -12.02 7.22
C ALA A 163 7.75 -12.85 7.39
N GLU A 164 6.96 -12.57 8.43
CA GLU A 164 5.75 -13.35 8.75
C GLU A 164 4.48 -12.74 8.12
N VAL A 165 4.53 -11.48 7.70
CA VAL A 165 3.38 -10.69 7.23
C VAL A 165 2.62 -11.40 6.12
N TRP A 166 3.32 -11.81 5.05
CA TRP A 166 2.67 -12.44 3.89
C TRP A 166 2.18 -13.85 4.16
N HIS A 167 2.83 -14.59 5.06
CA HIS A 167 2.37 -15.91 5.46
C HIS A 167 1.05 -15.84 6.23
N ARG A 168 0.92 -14.86 7.14
CA ARG A 168 -0.33 -14.63 7.88
C ARG A 168 -1.44 -14.11 6.97
N LEU A 169 -1.12 -13.18 6.05
CA LEU A 169 -2.09 -12.66 5.06
C LEU A 169 -2.66 -13.74 4.13
N ALA A 170 -1.91 -14.80 3.84
CA ALA A 170 -2.38 -15.90 3.00
C ALA A 170 -3.61 -16.64 3.58
N HIS A 171 -3.84 -16.52 4.89
CA HIS A 171 -4.94 -17.17 5.60
C HIS A 171 -6.13 -16.21 5.86
N GLU A 172 -6.01 -14.93 5.50
CA GLU A 172 -7.04 -13.91 5.72
C GLU A 172 -7.31 -13.09 4.43
N GLU A 173 -8.28 -13.54 3.62
CA GLU A 173 -8.62 -12.90 2.34
C GLU A 173 -8.96 -11.40 2.48
N THR A 174 -9.69 -11.03 3.54
CA THR A 174 -10.06 -9.63 3.77
C THR A 174 -8.86 -8.74 4.06
N LEU A 175 -7.87 -9.24 4.82
CA LEU A 175 -6.64 -8.50 5.08
C LEU A 175 -5.73 -8.45 3.86
N ALA A 176 -5.73 -9.50 3.03
CA ALA A 176 -4.97 -9.50 1.79
C ALA A 176 -5.40 -8.36 0.85
N VAL A 177 -6.71 -8.07 0.75
CA VAL A 177 -7.25 -6.94 -0.02
C VAL A 177 -6.76 -5.59 0.53
N LEU A 178 -6.78 -5.43 1.85
CA LEU A 178 -6.25 -4.23 2.50
C LEU A 178 -4.74 -4.09 2.30
N ALA A 179 -3.98 -5.19 2.33
CA ALA A 179 -2.55 -5.21 2.06
C ALA A 179 -2.21 -4.81 0.63
N ASP A 180 -3.05 -5.15 -0.35
CA ASP A 180 -2.85 -4.81 -1.76
C ASP A 180 -3.13 -3.35 -2.09
N THR A 181 -3.94 -2.67 -1.27
CA THR A 181 -4.31 -1.25 -1.46
C THR A 181 -3.10 -0.32 -1.70
N PRO A 182 -2.04 -0.31 -0.85
CA PRO A 182 -0.86 0.52 -1.10
C PRO A 182 -0.12 0.15 -2.39
N PHE A 183 -0.05 -1.14 -2.75
CA PHE A 183 0.60 -1.57 -3.99
C PHE A 183 -0.15 -1.06 -5.22
N ILE A 184 -1.48 -1.19 -5.23
CA ILE A 184 -2.33 -0.69 -6.30
C ILE A 184 -2.19 0.82 -6.41
N ARG A 185 -2.26 1.56 -5.30
CA ARG A 185 -2.11 3.02 -5.31
C ARG A 185 -0.76 3.47 -5.85
N VAL A 186 0.34 2.82 -5.44
CA VAL A 186 1.67 3.10 -6.00
C VAL A 186 1.70 2.78 -7.48
N MET A 187 1.20 1.62 -7.89
CA MET A 187 1.19 1.20 -9.28
C MET A 187 0.41 2.19 -10.16
N LEU A 188 -0.74 2.70 -9.70
CA LEU A 188 -1.52 3.70 -10.42
C LEU A 188 -0.78 5.05 -10.62
N ARG A 189 0.27 5.35 -9.84
CA ARG A 189 1.15 6.51 -10.11
C ARG A 189 1.99 6.32 -11.37
N PHE A 190 2.14 5.11 -11.87
CA PHE A 190 2.85 4.78 -13.12
C PHE A 190 1.96 4.79 -14.37
N ARG A 191 0.82 5.49 -14.36
CA ARG A 191 -0.04 5.66 -15.57
C ARG A 191 0.73 6.14 -16.79
N GLN A 192 1.68 7.07 -16.61
CA GLN A 192 2.66 7.46 -17.63
C GLN A 192 3.96 6.68 -17.43
N PHE A 193 3.91 5.37 -17.71
CA PHE A 193 4.93 4.41 -17.30
C PHE A 193 6.35 4.85 -17.64
N HIS A 194 6.62 5.26 -18.88
CA HIS A 194 7.96 5.64 -19.33
C HIS A 194 8.56 6.83 -18.53
N GLN A 195 7.79 7.90 -18.37
CA GLN A 195 8.24 9.10 -17.66
C GLN A 195 8.43 8.83 -16.16
N GLN A 196 7.49 8.10 -15.56
CA GLN A 196 7.50 7.79 -14.14
C GLN A 196 8.64 6.84 -13.78
N ARG A 197 8.90 5.84 -14.62
CA ARG A 197 10.06 4.96 -14.54
C ARG A 197 11.38 5.75 -14.55
N GLN A 198 11.57 6.62 -15.54
CA GLN A 198 12.79 7.44 -15.63
C GLN A 198 12.99 8.33 -14.39
N THR A 199 11.89 8.94 -13.94
CA THR A 199 11.89 9.79 -12.73
C THR A 199 12.22 8.98 -11.48
N PHE A 200 11.63 7.78 -11.35
CA PHE A 200 11.88 6.86 -10.25
C PHE A 200 13.35 6.44 -10.21
N ILE A 201 13.91 5.98 -11.33
CA ILE A 201 15.32 5.57 -11.44
C ILE A 201 16.26 6.73 -11.07
N ARG A 202 15.97 7.93 -11.57
CA ARG A 202 16.75 9.12 -11.24
C ARG A 202 16.72 9.42 -9.74
N ARG A 203 15.52 9.49 -9.14
CA ARG A 203 15.37 9.74 -7.69
C ARG A 203 16.08 8.69 -6.85
N MET A 204 15.93 7.41 -7.21
CA MET A 204 16.64 6.31 -6.53
C MET A 204 18.15 6.50 -6.62
N THR A 205 18.68 6.81 -7.80
CA THR A 205 20.12 7.03 -7.98
C THR A 205 20.62 8.22 -7.18
N ASP A 206 19.87 9.32 -7.16
CA ASP A 206 20.22 10.51 -6.38
C ASP A 206 20.24 10.21 -4.87
N GLN A 207 19.26 9.46 -4.35
CA GLN A 207 19.17 9.07 -2.94
C GLN A 207 20.20 8.01 -2.51
N LEU A 208 20.70 7.20 -3.45
CA LEU A 208 21.67 6.14 -3.17
C LEU A 208 23.11 6.55 -3.50
N ARG A 209 23.31 7.79 -3.94
CA ARG A 209 24.62 8.34 -4.30
C ARG A 209 25.63 8.25 -3.17
N ASP A 210 25.22 8.59 -1.95
CA ASP A 210 26.09 8.56 -0.76
C ASP A 210 26.51 7.13 -0.39
N ARG A 211 25.77 6.13 -0.88
CA ARG A 211 26.04 4.70 -0.69
C ARG A 211 26.84 4.11 -1.85
N HIS A 212 27.30 4.94 -2.79
CA HIS A 212 28.04 4.52 -3.99
C HIS A 212 27.29 3.47 -4.83
N PHE A 213 25.96 3.42 -4.72
CA PHE A 213 25.12 2.47 -5.45
C PHE A 213 24.39 3.17 -6.60
N VAL A 214 24.55 2.64 -7.81
CA VAL A 214 23.88 3.18 -9.01
C VAL A 214 22.65 2.33 -9.31
N PHE A 215 21.47 2.92 -9.16
CA PHE A 215 20.21 2.24 -9.43
C PHE A 215 19.95 2.17 -10.95
N ALA A 216 20.39 1.09 -11.57
CA ALA A 216 20.19 0.79 -13.00
C ALA A 216 18.79 0.25 -13.37
N GLU A 217 18.56 0.09 -14.67
CA GLU A 217 17.29 -0.40 -15.24
C GLU A 217 16.93 -1.80 -14.77
N GLU A 218 17.92 -2.69 -14.67
CA GLU A 218 17.75 -4.08 -14.26
C GLU A 218 17.23 -4.15 -12.82
N HIS A 219 17.72 -3.25 -11.95
CA HIS A 219 17.22 -3.11 -10.58
C HIS A 219 15.79 -2.59 -10.56
N PHE A 220 15.44 -1.65 -11.43
CA PHE A 220 14.04 -1.21 -11.57
C PHE A 220 13.14 -2.37 -11.99
N GLN A 221 13.53 -3.16 -12.99
CA GLN A 221 12.73 -4.28 -13.46
C GLN A 221 12.55 -5.35 -12.38
N ALA A 222 13.63 -5.75 -11.70
CA ALA A 222 13.59 -6.69 -10.60
C ALA A 222 12.73 -6.17 -9.44
N LEU A 223 12.87 -4.90 -9.09
CA LEU A 223 12.07 -4.25 -8.05
C LEU A 223 10.58 -4.21 -8.42
N PHE A 224 10.26 -3.77 -9.64
CA PHE A 224 8.90 -3.62 -10.11
C PHE A 224 8.17 -4.97 -10.14
N ASP A 225 8.83 -6.01 -10.66
CA ASP A 225 8.27 -7.36 -10.70
C ASP A 225 8.12 -7.97 -9.29
N ALA A 226 9.09 -7.73 -8.40
CA ALA A 226 9.01 -8.18 -7.01
C ALA A 226 7.86 -7.50 -6.25
N LEU A 227 7.65 -6.20 -6.40
CA LEU A 227 6.57 -5.48 -5.71
C LEU A 227 5.19 -5.80 -6.30
N PHE A 228 5.05 -5.75 -7.62
CA PHE A 228 3.73 -5.72 -8.26
C PHE A 228 3.36 -7.04 -8.93
N GLY A 229 4.29 -7.97 -9.12
CA GLY A 229 4.02 -9.23 -9.83
C GLY A 229 2.88 -10.04 -9.23
N ARG A 230 2.63 -9.97 -7.92
CA ARG A 230 1.45 -10.62 -7.27
C ARG A 230 0.11 -10.10 -7.81
N LEU A 231 0.01 -8.80 -8.10
CA LEU A 231 -1.22 -8.19 -8.61
C LEU A 231 -1.53 -8.71 -10.01
N ARG A 232 -0.47 -9.02 -10.77
CA ARG A 232 -0.59 -9.55 -12.13
C ARG A 232 -1.31 -10.90 -12.18
N ASP A 233 -1.06 -11.76 -11.19
CA ASP A 233 -1.71 -13.07 -11.12
C ASP A 233 -3.23 -12.95 -10.96
N GLY A 234 -3.68 -11.98 -10.14
CA GLY A 234 -5.10 -11.67 -9.96
C GLY A 234 -5.79 -11.11 -11.19
N LEU A 235 -5.06 -10.44 -12.09
CA LEU A 235 -5.63 -9.83 -13.31
C LEU A 235 -5.71 -10.77 -14.51
N ARG A 236 -5.20 -12.00 -14.41
CA ARG A 236 -5.18 -12.96 -15.54
C ARG A 236 -6.58 -13.37 -15.99
N THR A 237 -7.51 -13.52 -15.05
CA THR A 237 -8.87 -13.99 -15.31
C THR A 237 -9.87 -12.84 -15.32
N GLU A 238 -10.98 -13.00 -16.05
CA GLU A 238 -12.07 -12.00 -16.05
C GLU A 238 -12.67 -11.81 -14.65
N LEU A 239 -12.89 -12.90 -13.92
CA LEU A 239 -13.38 -12.85 -12.54
C LEU A 239 -12.43 -12.07 -11.63
N GLY A 240 -11.11 -12.27 -11.77
CA GLY A 240 -10.13 -11.53 -10.98
C GLY A 240 -10.06 -10.04 -11.31
N ARG A 241 -10.26 -9.67 -12.58
CA ARG A 241 -10.42 -8.26 -13.00
C ARG A 241 -11.68 -7.65 -12.40
N ALA A 242 -12.82 -8.33 -12.51
CA ALA A 242 -14.07 -7.86 -11.91
C ALA A 242 -13.96 -7.69 -10.39
N ARG A 243 -13.31 -8.63 -9.69
CA ARG A 243 -13.03 -8.50 -8.24
C ARG A 243 -12.17 -7.28 -7.94
N THR A 244 -11.15 -7.01 -8.75
CA THR A 244 -10.28 -5.83 -8.60
C THR A 244 -11.10 -4.56 -8.74
N ASP A 245 -11.96 -4.47 -9.75
CA ASP A 245 -12.80 -3.28 -9.96
C ASP A 245 -13.83 -3.09 -8.84
N ILE A 246 -14.42 -4.17 -8.32
CA ILE A 246 -15.33 -4.12 -7.17
C ILE A 246 -14.61 -3.62 -5.91
N GLN A 247 -13.38 -4.08 -5.67
CA GLN A 247 -12.64 -3.77 -4.43
C GLN A 247 -11.98 -2.41 -4.44
N TYR A 248 -11.46 -1.97 -5.59
CA TYR A 248 -10.60 -0.79 -5.69
C TYR A 248 -11.17 0.34 -6.57
N GLY A 249 -12.33 0.10 -7.18
CA GLY A 249 -13.04 1.05 -8.03
C GLY A 249 -12.99 0.68 -9.50
N GLU A 250 -14.05 1.04 -10.23
CA GLU A 250 -14.24 0.73 -11.65
C GLU A 250 -13.07 1.24 -12.52
N GLY A 251 -12.62 0.41 -13.46
CA GLY A 251 -11.51 0.72 -14.37
C GLY A 251 -10.11 0.57 -13.76
N THR A 252 -10.00 0.12 -12.50
CA THR A 252 -8.70 -0.15 -11.87
C THR A 252 -8.00 -1.31 -12.55
N ALA A 253 -8.69 -2.41 -12.83
CA ALA A 253 -8.11 -3.58 -13.47
C ALA A 253 -7.52 -3.24 -14.85
N GLU A 254 -8.24 -2.46 -15.66
CA GLU A 254 -7.76 -1.99 -16.97
C GLU A 254 -6.52 -1.10 -16.84
N ALA A 255 -6.52 -0.16 -15.89
CA ALA A 255 -5.39 0.72 -15.66
C ALA A 255 -4.13 -0.06 -15.25
N LEU A 256 -4.26 -1.06 -14.36
CA LEU A 256 -3.15 -1.92 -13.95
C LEU A 256 -2.63 -2.78 -15.11
N LEU A 257 -3.52 -3.36 -15.92
CA LEU A 257 -3.15 -4.12 -17.12
C LEU A 257 -2.37 -3.28 -18.12
N ARG A 258 -2.80 -2.03 -18.37
CA ARG A 258 -2.08 -1.12 -19.27
C ARG A 258 -0.66 -0.86 -18.80
N ILE A 259 -0.46 -0.66 -17.50
CA ILE A 259 0.86 -0.45 -16.91
C ILE A 259 1.72 -1.70 -17.02
N PHE A 260 1.17 -2.89 -16.76
CA PHE A 260 1.90 -4.15 -16.98
C PHE A 260 2.29 -4.36 -18.45
N ASN A 261 1.41 -4.01 -19.39
CA ASN A 261 1.72 -4.12 -20.82
C ASN A 261 2.88 -3.19 -21.23
N GLU A 262 2.90 -1.94 -20.74
CA GLU A 262 4.02 -1.01 -20.96
C GLU A 262 5.31 -1.52 -20.31
N PHE A 263 5.23 -2.12 -19.12
CA PHE A 263 6.36 -2.76 -18.45
C PHE A 263 6.93 -3.92 -19.27
N ASP A 264 6.07 -4.83 -19.77
CA ASP A 264 6.50 -5.96 -20.58
C ASP A 264 7.09 -5.53 -21.92
N LYS A 265 6.45 -4.55 -22.58
CA LYS A 265 6.98 -3.96 -23.81
C LYS A 265 8.38 -3.39 -23.57
N HIS A 266 8.57 -2.65 -22.48
CA HIS A 266 9.88 -2.11 -22.14
C HIS A 266 10.91 -3.22 -21.88
N ARG A 267 10.55 -4.27 -21.16
CA ARG A 267 11.43 -5.41 -20.89
C ARG A 267 11.83 -6.13 -22.19
N GLN A 268 10.89 -6.30 -23.12
CA GLN A 268 11.16 -6.85 -24.45
C GLN A 268 12.12 -5.95 -25.24
N GLU A 269 11.87 -4.64 -25.29
CA GLU A 269 12.75 -3.66 -25.96
C GLU A 269 14.19 -3.67 -25.40
N GLN A 270 14.37 -3.93 -24.11
CA GLN A 270 15.70 -4.04 -23.48
C GLN A 270 16.40 -5.36 -23.80
N SER A 271 15.63 -6.45 -23.96
CA SER A 271 16.16 -7.76 -24.32
C SER A 271 16.54 -7.89 -25.81
N MET A 272 16.02 -7.00 -26.67
CA MET A 272 16.32 -7.03 -28.09
C MET A 272 17.75 -6.53 -28.37
N PRO A 273 18.57 -7.29 -29.13
CA PRO A 273 19.90 -6.85 -29.51
C PRO A 273 19.83 -5.61 -30.42
N VAL A 274 20.75 -4.67 -30.22
CA VAL A 274 20.83 -3.45 -31.05
C VAL A 274 21.41 -3.84 -32.40
N ARG A 275 20.67 -3.57 -33.48
CA ARG A 275 21.19 -3.64 -34.84
C ARG A 275 22.03 -2.41 -35.12
N VAL A 276 23.33 -2.60 -35.23
CA VAL A 276 24.25 -1.54 -35.65
C VAL A 276 24.25 -1.47 -37.19
N LEU A 277 24.49 -0.28 -37.74
CA LEU A 277 24.75 -0.07 -39.17
C LEU A 277 25.80 -1.10 -39.64
N GLY A 278 25.40 -1.97 -40.58
CA GLY A 278 26.19 -3.12 -41.04
C GLY A 278 25.63 -4.51 -40.68
N GLY A 279 24.43 -4.61 -40.09
CA GLY A 279 23.73 -5.88 -39.89
C GLY A 279 24.27 -6.75 -38.74
N ARG A 280 25.31 -6.30 -38.04
CA ARG A 280 25.80 -6.94 -36.81
C ARG A 280 24.83 -6.66 -35.67
N GLN A 281 24.34 -7.72 -35.05
CA GLN A 281 23.65 -7.66 -33.77
C GLN A 281 24.69 -7.52 -32.67
N MET A 282 24.65 -6.44 -31.90
CA MET A 282 25.43 -6.31 -30.68
C MET A 282 24.49 -6.30 -29.48
N PRO A 283 24.88 -6.91 -28.34
CA PRO A 283 24.20 -6.67 -27.08
C PRO A 283 24.17 -5.16 -26.84
N ARG A 284 23.02 -4.64 -26.40
CA ARG A 284 22.87 -3.20 -26.13
C ARG A 284 24.00 -2.78 -25.19
N PRO A 285 24.82 -1.78 -25.54
CA PRO A 285 25.82 -1.29 -24.61
C PRO A 285 25.07 -0.87 -23.36
N MET A 286 25.48 -1.40 -22.21
CA MET A 286 25.09 -0.81 -20.93
C MET A 286 25.35 0.68 -21.07
N LEU A 287 24.38 1.53 -20.73
CA LEU A 287 24.64 2.95 -20.57
C LEU A 287 25.61 3.10 -19.39
N ALA A 288 26.89 2.77 -19.65
CA ALA A 288 28.00 3.26 -18.90
C ALA A 288 27.87 4.77 -19.00
N GLN A 289 27.42 5.33 -17.88
CA GLN A 289 27.75 6.64 -17.38
C GLN A 289 28.46 7.48 -18.42
N ARG A 290 27.74 8.45 -18.98
CA ARG A 290 28.40 9.63 -19.52
C ARG A 290 29.22 10.17 -18.36
N SER A 291 30.53 9.88 -18.39
CA SER A 291 31.47 10.28 -17.36
C SER A 291 31.32 11.79 -17.20
N MET A 292 30.67 12.21 -16.12
CA MET A 292 30.60 13.61 -15.69
C MET A 292 31.92 13.99 -14.97
N LEU A 293 33.03 13.36 -15.33
CA LEU A 293 34.35 13.92 -15.12
C LEU A 293 34.63 14.80 -16.33
N GLY A 294 34.40 16.09 -16.13
CA GLY A 294 34.70 17.11 -17.11
C GLY A 294 36.08 16.90 -17.71
N ALA A 295 36.15 17.03 -19.03
CA ALA A 295 37.39 17.26 -19.73
C ALA A 295 38.06 18.48 -19.11
N THR A 296 39.08 18.27 -18.25
CA THR A 296 40.08 19.30 -18.00
C THR A 296 40.91 19.42 -19.27
N PRO A 297 40.85 20.54 -20.00
CA PRO A 297 41.70 20.75 -21.16
C PRO A 297 43.16 20.81 -20.72
N ALA A 298 44.00 20.15 -21.51
CA ALA A 298 45.44 20.09 -21.33
C ALA A 298 46.06 21.48 -21.11
N ALA A 299 46.72 21.68 -19.97
CA ALA A 299 47.68 22.76 -19.79
C ALA A 299 49.07 22.26 -20.22
N LYS A 300 49.37 22.39 -21.52
CA LYS A 300 50.75 22.50 -22.00
C LYS A 300 51.28 23.88 -21.61
N ARG A 301 52.27 23.96 -20.73
CA ARG A 301 53.32 24.99 -20.68
C ARG A 301 54.58 24.31 -20.13
N ARG A 302 55.58 24.05 -20.98
CA ARG A 302 56.79 24.88 -21.19
C ARG A 302 57.52 25.17 -19.89
#